data_AF-A0A090E402-F1
#
_entry.id   AF-A0A090E402-F1
#
_cell.length_a   1.000
_cell.length_b   1.000
_cell.length_c   1.000
_cell.angle_alpha   90.00
_cell.angle_beta   90.00
_cell.angle_gamma   90.00
#
_symmetry.space_group_name_H-M   'P 1'
#
loop_
_entity.id
_entity.type
_entity.pdbx_description
1 polymer ?
#
loop_
_entity_poly.entity_id
_entity_poly.type
_entity_poly.pdbx_seq_one_letter_code
_entity_poly.pdbx_strand_id
1 'polypeptide(L)'
;MPDPSFQNSEELDDIKSEFDIIQSEWSETLEDLQSAKEELSEKDLFATIDYLTFCDNLFKNIYIDITEIDSYRENVQELKEKSGSYKKALDELEKIDEKLYQLRHEMQETMLAVGEEYPVLADETLREAQDMIAEYAEVMDREKTTPSIKTENPEGLEKGLFLQELKDSLEYYREAREEFISEVEMNKLENLPEGQIPEDLGEEMPEIDSVLSQLDTTITACDLAIINSEDSV
;
A
#
# COMPACT_ATOMS: atom_id res chain seq x y z
N MET A 1 -29.35 -4.93 39.09
CA MET A 1 -28.49 -5.43 38.00
C MET A 1 -29.02 -4.80 36.73
N PRO A 2 -28.17 -4.14 35.91
CA PRO A 2 -28.59 -3.66 34.60
C PRO A 2 -29.06 -4.82 33.72
N ASP A 3 -29.98 -4.53 32.80
CA ASP A 3 -30.56 -5.52 31.90
C ASP A 3 -29.52 -5.86 30.82
N PRO A 4 -29.10 -7.14 30.67
CA PRO A 4 -28.13 -7.55 29.65
C PRO A 4 -28.56 -7.17 28.23
N SER A 5 -29.88 -7.05 27.98
CA SER A 5 -30.41 -6.62 26.69
C SER A 5 -30.12 -5.16 26.35
N PHE A 6 -29.87 -4.30 27.36
CA PHE A 6 -29.55 -2.88 27.19
C PHE A 6 -28.04 -2.65 26.98
N GLN A 7 -27.18 -3.48 27.56
CA GLN A 7 -25.73 -3.41 27.33
C GLN A 7 -25.38 -4.01 25.95
N ASN A 8 -26.00 -5.13 25.57
CA ASN A 8 -25.83 -5.71 24.25
C ASN A 8 -26.36 -4.82 23.11
N SER A 9 -27.26 -3.87 23.37
CA SER A 9 -27.75 -2.97 22.32
C SER A 9 -26.79 -1.82 22.01
N GLU A 10 -26.07 -1.31 23.01
CA GLU A 10 -25.09 -0.22 22.83
C GLU A 10 -23.85 -0.77 22.10
N GLU A 11 -23.28 -1.89 22.57
CA GLU A 11 -22.14 -2.55 21.92
C GLU A 11 -22.46 -2.99 20.47
N LEU A 12 -23.71 -3.40 20.21
CA LEU A 12 -24.15 -3.78 18.85
C LEU A 12 -24.28 -2.57 17.91
N ASP A 13 -24.75 -1.43 18.44
CA ASP A 13 -24.89 -0.22 17.64
C ASP A 13 -23.52 0.42 17.35
N ASP A 14 -22.56 0.29 18.27
CA ASP A 14 -21.16 0.67 18.04
C ASP A 14 -20.55 -0.17 16.91
N ILE A 15 -20.65 -1.51 16.95
CA ILE A 15 -20.14 -2.40 15.89
C ILE A 15 -20.78 -2.07 14.52
N LYS A 16 -22.07 -1.74 14.48
CA LYS A 16 -22.73 -1.32 13.23
C LYS A 16 -22.18 0.00 12.70
N SER A 17 -21.94 0.97 13.59
CA SER A 17 -21.40 2.26 13.21
C SER A 17 -20.01 2.12 12.62
N GLU A 18 -19.13 1.35 13.26
CA GLU A 18 -17.77 1.09 12.76
C GLU A 18 -17.79 0.29 11.46
N PHE A 19 -18.66 -0.73 11.35
CA PHE A 19 -18.86 -1.45 10.08
C PHE A 19 -19.28 -0.52 8.93
N ASP A 20 -20.23 0.39 9.18
CA ASP A 20 -20.70 1.33 8.16
C ASP A 20 -19.59 2.31 7.73
N ILE A 21 -18.67 2.68 8.64
CA ILE A 21 -17.49 3.50 8.35
C ILE A 21 -16.54 2.74 7.43
N ILE A 22 -16.09 1.54 7.83
CA ILE A 22 -15.15 0.73 7.03
C ILE A 22 -15.76 0.41 5.65
N GLN A 23 -17.05 0.08 5.60
CA GLN A 23 -17.72 -0.19 4.32
C GLN A 23 -17.76 1.06 3.41
N SER A 24 -17.95 2.25 3.98
CA SER A 24 -17.95 3.50 3.22
C SER A 24 -16.56 3.84 2.69
N GLU A 25 -15.54 3.78 3.55
CA GLU A 25 -14.14 4.05 3.19
C GLU A 25 -13.64 3.05 2.15
N TRP A 26 -14.02 1.77 2.27
CA TRP A 26 -13.73 0.75 1.27
C TRP A 26 -14.36 1.06 -0.08
N SER A 27 -15.61 1.55 -0.09
CA SER A 27 -16.30 1.90 -1.33
C SER A 27 -15.61 3.07 -2.05
N GLU A 28 -15.19 4.10 -1.31
CA GLU A 28 -14.41 5.23 -1.84
C GLU A 28 -13.06 4.76 -2.38
N THR A 29 -12.37 3.90 -1.63
CA THR A 29 -11.08 3.31 -2.02
C THR A 29 -11.18 2.51 -3.33
N LEU A 30 -12.29 1.79 -3.56
CA LEU A 30 -12.52 1.07 -4.82
C LEU A 30 -12.75 2.01 -6.01
N GLU A 31 -13.44 3.14 -5.80
CA GLU A 31 -13.62 4.17 -6.83
C GLU A 31 -12.28 4.84 -7.19
N ASP A 32 -11.45 5.11 -6.18
CA ASP A 32 -10.10 5.65 -6.36
C ASP A 32 -9.19 4.66 -7.08
N LEU A 33 -9.22 3.38 -6.70
CA LEU A 33 -8.45 2.31 -7.38
C LEU A 33 -8.83 2.22 -8.86
N GLN A 34 -10.12 2.28 -9.17
CA GLN A 34 -10.58 2.26 -10.55
C GLN A 34 -10.11 3.50 -11.31
N SER A 35 -10.23 4.68 -10.70
CA SER A 35 -9.80 5.94 -11.30
C SER A 35 -8.30 5.93 -11.59
N ALA A 36 -7.47 5.53 -10.62
CA ALA A 36 -6.03 5.41 -10.79
C ALA A 36 -5.65 4.40 -11.89
N LYS A 37 -6.39 3.28 -12.01
CA LYS A 37 -6.18 2.29 -13.08
C LYS A 37 -6.58 2.83 -14.47
N GLU A 38 -7.57 3.71 -14.55
CA GLU A 38 -7.97 4.37 -15.81
C GLU A 38 -6.97 5.46 -16.25
N GLU A 39 -6.28 6.08 -15.29
CA GLU A 39 -5.22 7.06 -15.54
C GLU A 39 -3.89 6.44 -16.00
N LEU A 40 -3.69 5.14 -15.77
CA LEU A 40 -2.55 4.40 -16.32
C LEU A 40 -2.55 4.47 -17.85
N SER A 41 -1.62 5.22 -18.39
CA SER A 41 -1.28 5.20 -19.81
C SER A 41 0.01 4.41 -20.00
N GLU A 42 0.13 3.63 -21.09
CA GLU A 42 1.28 2.75 -21.38
C GLU A 42 2.65 3.48 -21.51
N LYS A 43 2.73 4.78 -21.21
CA LYS A 43 3.93 5.62 -21.37
C LYS A 43 4.11 6.71 -20.32
N ASP A 44 3.27 6.77 -19.29
CA ASP A 44 3.40 7.78 -18.24
C ASP A 44 4.03 7.15 -17.00
N LEU A 45 5.33 7.39 -16.84
CA LEU A 45 6.11 6.86 -15.73
C LEU A 45 5.56 7.35 -14.38
N PHE A 46 5.29 8.65 -14.28
CA PHE A 46 4.84 9.28 -13.03
C PHE A 46 3.47 8.77 -12.61
N ALA A 47 2.52 8.70 -13.56
CA ALA A 47 1.20 8.12 -13.28
C ALA A 47 1.31 6.65 -12.84
N THR A 48 2.27 5.91 -13.40
CA THR A 48 2.50 4.51 -13.01
C THR A 48 3.12 4.40 -11.61
N ILE A 49 4.06 5.28 -11.24
CA ILE A 49 4.64 5.34 -9.89
C ILE A 49 3.57 5.73 -8.87
N ASP A 50 2.71 6.69 -9.18
CA ASP A 50 1.60 7.11 -8.31
C ASP A 50 0.61 5.95 -8.09
N TYR A 51 0.29 5.20 -9.15
CA TYR A 51 -0.56 4.00 -9.05
C TYR A 51 0.09 2.91 -8.17
N LEU A 52 1.37 2.63 -8.34
CA LEU A 52 2.09 1.66 -7.51
C LEU A 52 2.12 2.07 -6.03
N THR A 53 2.31 3.37 -5.78
CA THR A 53 2.26 3.95 -4.43
C THR A 53 0.86 3.83 -3.82
N PHE A 54 -0.18 4.09 -4.61
CA PHE A 54 -1.56 3.87 -4.20
C PHE A 54 -1.80 2.39 -3.85
N CYS A 55 -1.27 1.45 -4.63
CA CYS A 55 -1.42 0.02 -4.37
C CYS A 55 -0.79 -0.42 -3.04
N ASP A 56 0.40 0.07 -2.67
CA ASP A 56 0.99 -0.26 -1.37
C ASP A 56 0.18 0.32 -0.19
N ASN A 57 -0.33 1.55 -0.34
CA ASN A 57 -1.24 2.13 0.65
C ASN A 57 -2.55 1.34 0.77
N LEU A 58 -3.13 0.92 -0.36
CA LEU A 58 -4.30 0.04 -0.42
C LEU A 58 -4.03 -1.28 0.32
N PHE A 59 -2.89 -1.93 0.05
CA PHE A 59 -2.54 -3.19 0.70
C PHE A 59 -2.38 -3.05 2.21
N LYS A 60 -1.73 -1.97 2.67
CA LYS A 60 -1.61 -1.63 4.09
C LYS A 60 -2.98 -1.46 4.73
N ASN A 61 -3.86 -0.64 4.13
CA ASN A 61 -5.18 -0.36 4.68
C ASN A 61 -6.07 -1.60 4.71
N ILE A 62 -6.09 -2.40 3.64
CA ILE A 62 -6.81 -3.69 3.61
C ILE A 62 -6.38 -4.58 4.77
N TYR A 63 -5.08 -4.61 5.09
CA TYR A 63 -4.54 -5.45 6.13
C TYR A 63 -4.95 -4.98 7.54
N ILE A 64 -4.97 -3.67 7.77
CA ILE A 64 -5.49 -3.04 8.99
C ILE A 64 -6.99 -3.34 9.12
N ASP A 65 -7.77 -3.06 8.09
CA ASP A 65 -9.23 -3.22 8.09
C ASP A 65 -9.64 -4.69 8.29
N ILE A 66 -8.94 -5.65 7.68
CA ILE A 66 -9.20 -7.07 7.91
C ILE A 66 -8.97 -7.45 9.37
N THR A 67 -7.91 -6.92 9.99
CA THR A 67 -7.59 -7.19 11.41
C THR A 67 -8.67 -6.62 12.32
N GLU A 68 -9.14 -5.41 12.02
CA GLU A 68 -10.24 -4.75 12.73
C GLU A 68 -11.57 -5.50 12.54
N ILE A 69 -11.88 -5.93 11.32
CA ILE A 69 -13.06 -6.76 11.03
C ILE A 69 -13.00 -8.08 11.81
N ASP A 70 -11.84 -8.74 11.86
CA ASP A 70 -11.70 -10.00 12.61
C ASP A 70 -11.94 -9.78 14.12
N SER A 71 -11.46 -8.68 14.70
CA SER A 71 -11.78 -8.25 16.07
C SER A 71 -13.29 -8.00 16.28
N TYR A 72 -13.95 -7.29 15.37
CA TYR A 72 -15.40 -7.09 15.45
C TYR A 72 -16.18 -8.41 15.38
N ARG A 73 -15.72 -9.35 14.55
CA ARG A 73 -16.35 -10.67 14.46
C ARG A 73 -16.19 -11.47 15.74
N GLU A 74 -15.04 -11.41 16.41
CA GLU A 74 -14.85 -11.99 17.74
C GLU A 74 -15.82 -11.37 18.77
N ASN A 75 -15.93 -10.04 18.79
CA ASN A 75 -16.88 -9.33 19.66
C ASN A 75 -18.34 -9.75 19.39
N VAL A 76 -18.72 -9.91 18.12
CA VAL A 76 -20.04 -10.41 17.73
C VAL A 76 -20.29 -11.83 18.24
N GLN A 77 -19.28 -12.72 18.20
CA GLN A 77 -19.40 -14.06 18.75
C GLN A 77 -19.58 -14.04 20.27
N GLU A 78 -18.82 -13.22 21.00
CA GLU A 78 -19.02 -13.06 22.44
C GLU A 78 -20.43 -12.55 22.78
N LEU A 79 -20.93 -11.58 22.00
CA LEU A 79 -22.28 -11.04 22.16
C LEU A 79 -23.34 -12.11 21.89
N LYS A 80 -23.14 -13.00 20.90
CA LYS A 80 -24.03 -14.14 20.65
C LYS A 80 -24.09 -15.08 21.86
N GLU A 81 -22.96 -15.36 22.50
CA GLU A 81 -22.89 -16.19 23.71
C GLU A 81 -23.57 -15.52 24.91
N LYS A 82 -23.36 -14.22 25.12
CA LYS A 82 -23.96 -13.42 26.21
C LYS A 82 -25.48 -13.24 26.04
N SER A 83 -25.97 -13.16 24.80
CA SER A 83 -27.38 -12.89 24.47
C SER A 83 -28.36 -14.04 24.76
N GLY A 84 -27.88 -15.27 25.01
CA GLY A 84 -28.74 -16.40 25.34
C GLY A 84 -29.81 -16.69 24.28
N SER A 85 -31.07 -16.92 24.66
CA SER A 85 -32.17 -17.32 23.73
C SER A 85 -32.95 -16.16 23.09
N TYR A 86 -32.44 -14.91 23.17
CA TYR A 86 -33.15 -13.75 22.63
C TYR A 86 -33.07 -13.71 21.11
N LYS A 87 -34.03 -14.37 20.46
CA LYS A 87 -34.09 -14.58 19.00
C LYS A 87 -33.81 -13.31 18.17
N LYS A 88 -34.39 -12.16 18.53
CA LYS A 88 -34.23 -10.93 17.74
C LYS A 88 -32.79 -10.38 17.77
N ALA A 89 -32.12 -10.43 18.93
CA ALA A 89 -30.74 -9.97 19.06
C ALA A 89 -29.78 -10.91 18.33
N LEU A 90 -30.02 -12.23 18.40
CA LEU A 90 -29.28 -13.22 17.64
C LEU A 90 -29.43 -13.02 16.12
N ASP A 91 -30.65 -12.83 15.63
CA ASP A 91 -30.92 -12.60 14.20
C ASP A 91 -30.20 -11.33 13.68
N GLU A 92 -30.01 -10.30 14.52
CA GLU A 92 -29.28 -9.07 14.16
C GLU A 92 -27.76 -9.29 14.19
N LEU A 93 -27.23 -9.96 15.22
CA LEU A 93 -25.82 -10.33 15.32
C LEU A 93 -25.36 -11.26 14.19
N GLU A 94 -26.19 -12.21 13.78
CA GLU A 94 -25.90 -13.09 12.64
C GLU A 94 -25.76 -12.32 11.33
N LYS A 95 -26.64 -11.34 11.09
CA LYS A 95 -26.57 -10.50 9.88
C LYS A 95 -25.32 -9.65 9.83
N ILE A 96 -24.89 -9.10 10.97
CA ILE A 96 -23.69 -8.26 11.03
C ILE A 96 -22.43 -9.11 10.83
N ASP A 97 -22.36 -10.28 11.45
CA ASP A 97 -21.25 -11.24 11.22
C ASP A 97 -21.16 -11.66 9.75
N GLU A 98 -22.29 -11.91 9.09
CA GLU A 98 -22.32 -12.23 7.65
C GLU A 98 -21.81 -11.06 6.79
N LYS A 99 -22.20 -9.83 7.11
CA LYS A 99 -21.73 -8.62 6.41
C LYS A 99 -20.23 -8.38 6.61
N LEU A 100 -19.74 -8.49 7.84
CA LEU A 100 -18.32 -8.39 8.17
C LEU A 100 -17.51 -9.44 7.42
N TYR A 101 -18.02 -10.69 7.38
CA TYR A 101 -17.39 -11.76 6.61
C TYR A 101 -17.34 -11.46 5.11
N GLN A 102 -18.42 -10.93 4.52
CA GLN A 102 -18.46 -10.55 3.11
C GLN A 102 -17.47 -9.44 2.79
N LEU A 103 -17.46 -8.36 3.58
CA LEU A 103 -16.54 -7.23 3.38
C LEU A 103 -15.08 -7.67 3.46
N ARG A 104 -14.73 -8.46 4.48
CA ARG A 104 -13.41 -9.07 4.62
C ARG A 104 -13.02 -9.89 3.39
N HIS A 105 -13.95 -10.68 2.87
CA HIS A 105 -13.70 -11.52 1.71
C HIS A 105 -13.48 -10.69 0.43
N GLU A 106 -14.30 -9.66 0.21
CA GLU A 106 -14.16 -8.72 -0.91
C GLU A 106 -12.80 -8.00 -0.88
N MET A 107 -12.38 -7.51 0.29
CA MET A 107 -11.06 -6.89 0.48
C MET A 107 -9.91 -7.85 0.13
N GLN A 108 -10.00 -9.11 0.57
CA GLN A 108 -9.00 -10.14 0.26
C GLN A 108 -8.95 -10.47 -1.23
N GLU A 109 -10.11 -10.59 -1.89
CA GLU A 109 -10.17 -10.85 -3.33
C GLU A 109 -9.57 -9.68 -4.13
N THR A 110 -9.87 -8.44 -3.75
CA THR A 110 -9.27 -7.25 -4.38
C THR A 110 -7.75 -7.21 -4.18
N MET A 111 -7.27 -7.46 -2.96
CA MET A 111 -5.83 -7.50 -2.67
C MET A 111 -5.11 -8.55 -3.53
N LEU A 112 -5.70 -9.74 -3.68
CA LEU A 112 -5.14 -10.80 -4.52
C LEU A 112 -5.14 -10.40 -5.99
N ALA A 113 -6.24 -9.85 -6.50
CA ALA A 113 -6.36 -9.44 -7.90
C ALA A 113 -5.33 -8.36 -8.28
N VAL A 114 -5.12 -7.36 -7.42
CA VAL A 114 -4.11 -6.31 -7.64
C VAL A 114 -2.70 -6.88 -7.42
N GLY A 115 -2.51 -7.72 -6.40
CA GLY A 115 -1.23 -8.33 -6.04
C GLY A 115 -0.65 -9.30 -7.08
N GLU A 116 -1.47 -9.83 -7.99
CA GLU A 116 -1.00 -10.64 -9.13
C GLU A 116 -0.29 -9.79 -10.20
N GLU A 117 -0.79 -8.59 -10.48
CA GLU A 117 -0.26 -7.69 -11.52
C GLU A 117 0.85 -6.78 -10.98
N TYR A 118 0.74 -6.37 -9.71
CA TYR A 118 1.62 -5.38 -9.07
C TYR A 118 3.12 -5.67 -9.21
N PRO A 119 3.66 -6.87 -8.91
CA PRO A 119 5.10 -7.09 -8.92
C PRO A 119 5.71 -6.97 -10.32
N VAL A 120 4.94 -7.33 -11.34
CA VAL A 120 5.37 -7.23 -12.74
C VAL A 120 5.41 -5.76 -13.15
N LEU A 121 4.37 -5.00 -12.83
CA LEU A 121 4.32 -3.57 -13.11
C LEU A 121 5.45 -2.82 -12.39
N ALA A 122 5.67 -3.10 -11.10
CA ALA A 122 6.75 -2.49 -10.33
C ALA A 122 8.13 -2.75 -10.94
N ASP A 123 8.44 -4.00 -11.31
CA ASP A 123 9.72 -4.36 -11.94
C ASP A 123 9.90 -3.65 -13.29
N GLU A 124 8.85 -3.62 -14.13
CA GLU A 124 8.89 -2.97 -15.43
C GLU A 124 9.09 -1.46 -15.31
N THR A 125 8.34 -0.80 -14.42
CA THR A 125 8.42 0.64 -14.16
C THR A 125 9.78 1.04 -13.60
N LEU A 126 10.30 0.30 -12.62
CA LEU A 126 11.60 0.62 -12.02
C LEU A 126 12.75 0.41 -12.99
N ARG A 127 12.66 -0.61 -13.86
CA ARG A 127 13.63 -0.79 -14.95
C ARG A 127 13.55 0.37 -15.95
N GLU A 128 12.35 0.80 -16.33
CA GLU A 128 12.17 1.92 -17.26
C GLU A 128 12.73 3.23 -16.68
N ALA A 129 12.51 3.48 -15.39
CA ALA A 129 13.10 4.61 -14.69
C ALA A 129 14.63 4.55 -14.73
N GLN A 130 15.23 3.38 -14.44
CA GLN A 130 16.68 3.19 -14.53
C GLN A 130 17.23 3.42 -15.93
N ASP A 131 16.56 2.91 -16.96
CA ASP A 131 16.94 3.12 -18.37
C ASP A 131 16.89 4.62 -18.72
N MET A 132 15.85 5.34 -18.30
CA MET A 132 15.73 6.79 -18.51
C MET A 132 16.82 7.59 -17.79
N ILE A 133 17.15 7.24 -16.55
CA ILE A 133 18.25 7.86 -15.79
C ILE A 133 19.59 7.64 -16.50
N ALA A 134 19.83 6.43 -17.02
CA ALA A 134 21.05 6.10 -17.75
C ALA A 134 21.16 6.87 -19.08
N GLU A 135 20.07 6.92 -19.87
CA GLU A 135 20.01 7.71 -21.10
C GLU A 135 20.27 9.19 -20.83
N TYR A 136 19.68 9.72 -19.76
CA TYR A 136 19.90 11.09 -19.33
C TYR A 136 21.38 11.35 -19.00
N ALA A 137 22.00 10.48 -18.20
CA ALA A 137 23.41 10.60 -17.83
C ALA A 137 24.32 10.60 -19.07
N GLU A 138 24.05 9.74 -20.06
CA GLU A 138 24.78 9.75 -21.33
C GLU A 138 24.62 11.05 -22.12
N VAL A 139 23.40 11.59 -22.19
CA VAL A 139 23.12 12.84 -22.91
C VAL A 139 23.87 14.00 -22.24
N MET A 140 23.84 14.08 -20.92
CA MET A 140 24.58 15.09 -20.15
C MET A 140 26.09 15.01 -20.40
N ASP A 141 26.66 13.81 -20.40
CA ASP A 141 28.08 13.61 -20.69
C ASP A 141 28.45 13.98 -22.13
N ARG A 142 27.56 13.71 -23.10
CA ARG A 142 27.76 14.15 -24.49
C ARG A 142 27.72 15.67 -24.59
N GLU A 143 26.81 16.34 -23.91
CA GLU A 143 26.69 17.80 -23.91
C GLU A 143 27.90 18.52 -23.29
N LYS A 144 28.58 17.90 -22.31
CA LYS A 144 29.89 18.37 -21.81
C LYS A 144 30.94 18.46 -22.93
N THR A 145 30.87 17.56 -23.92
CA THR A 145 31.83 17.49 -25.03
C THR A 145 31.38 18.26 -26.27
N THR A 146 30.07 18.44 -26.49
CA THR A 146 29.51 19.23 -27.61
C THR A 146 28.15 19.83 -27.20
N PRO A 147 28.07 21.13 -26.87
CA PRO A 147 26.84 21.77 -26.42
C PRO A 147 25.76 21.80 -27.53
N SER A 148 24.54 21.37 -27.22
CA SER A 148 23.36 21.42 -28.11
C SER A 148 22.28 22.36 -27.53
N ILE A 149 21.58 23.11 -28.39
CA ILE A 149 20.57 24.12 -27.99
C ILE A 149 19.16 23.51 -27.78
N LYS A 150 18.97 22.23 -28.07
CA LYS A 150 17.69 21.56 -27.90
C LYS A 150 17.83 20.44 -26.90
N THR A 151 17.18 20.54 -25.74
CA THR A 151 16.80 19.36 -24.96
C THR A 151 15.67 19.67 -23.98
N GLU A 152 14.44 19.59 -24.49
CA GLU A 152 13.29 19.17 -23.69
C GLU A 152 13.33 17.63 -23.65
N ASN A 153 13.07 17.01 -22.48
CA ASN A 153 12.88 15.56 -22.40
C ASN A 153 11.52 15.18 -23.06
N PRO A 154 11.18 13.87 -23.21
CA PRO A 154 9.91 13.45 -23.81
C PRO A 154 8.66 13.99 -23.08
N GLU A 155 8.81 14.40 -21.83
CA GLU A 155 7.74 14.91 -20.95
C GLU A 155 7.69 16.45 -20.89
N GLY A 156 8.55 17.16 -21.62
CA GLY A 156 8.57 18.62 -21.67
C GLY A 156 9.15 19.31 -20.42
N LEU A 157 9.81 18.58 -19.53
CA LEU A 157 10.48 19.11 -18.34
C LEU A 157 11.93 19.55 -18.67
N GLU A 158 12.37 20.60 -17.98
CA GLU A 158 13.78 20.94 -17.93
C GLU A 158 14.51 19.76 -17.25
N LYS A 159 15.54 19.27 -17.92
CA LYS A 159 16.27 18.05 -17.60
C LYS A 159 16.61 17.84 -16.11
N GLY A 160 17.05 18.88 -15.39
CA GLY A 160 17.33 18.81 -13.95
C GLY A 160 16.08 18.73 -13.08
N LEU A 161 14.96 19.33 -13.51
CA LEU A 161 13.67 19.23 -12.83
C LEU A 161 13.10 17.82 -12.97
N PHE A 162 13.25 17.17 -14.12
CA PHE A 162 12.80 15.79 -14.33
C PHE A 162 13.45 14.81 -13.33
N LEU A 163 14.78 14.83 -13.17
CA LEU A 163 15.44 13.91 -12.24
C LEU A 163 15.05 14.17 -10.79
N GLN A 164 14.83 15.44 -10.42
CA GLN A 164 14.38 15.79 -9.08
C GLN A 164 12.95 15.28 -8.85
N GLU A 165 12.05 15.53 -9.80
CA GLU A 165 10.65 15.08 -9.71
C GLU A 165 10.57 13.54 -9.69
N LEU A 166 11.34 12.86 -10.53
CA LEU A 166 11.45 11.39 -10.53
C LEU A 166 11.97 10.87 -9.20
N LYS A 167 13.00 11.50 -8.64
CA LYS A 167 13.52 11.14 -7.32
C LYS A 167 12.44 11.29 -6.25
N ASP A 168 11.77 12.43 -6.20
CA ASP A 168 10.75 12.72 -5.19
C ASP A 168 9.59 11.70 -5.27
N SER A 169 9.13 11.36 -6.48
CA SER A 169 8.09 10.33 -6.69
C SER A 169 8.56 8.94 -6.26
N LEU A 170 9.80 8.55 -6.55
CA LEU A 170 10.36 7.27 -6.13
C LEU A 170 10.57 7.19 -4.61
N GLU A 171 10.97 8.29 -3.97
CA GLU A 171 11.08 8.37 -2.50
C GLU A 171 9.71 8.21 -1.83
N TYR A 172 8.67 8.85 -2.38
CA TYR A 172 7.31 8.69 -1.88
C TYR A 172 6.80 7.24 -2.05
N TYR A 173 7.07 6.63 -3.20
CA TYR A 173 6.75 5.22 -3.44
C TYR A 173 7.49 4.29 -2.46
N ARG A 174 8.78 4.55 -2.22
CA ARG A 174 9.59 3.80 -1.25
C ARG A 174 9.03 3.88 0.17
N GLU A 175 8.62 5.08 0.61
CA GLU A 175 8.01 5.28 1.93
C GLU A 175 6.73 4.44 2.07
N ALA A 176 5.82 4.50 1.09
CA ALA A 176 4.59 3.69 1.12
C ALA A 176 4.88 2.18 1.18
N ARG A 177 5.87 1.70 0.42
CA ARG A 177 6.27 0.29 0.43
C ARG A 177 6.85 -0.14 1.77
N GLU A 178 7.70 0.69 2.37
CA GLU A 178 8.32 0.44 3.68
C GLU A 178 7.27 0.40 4.80
N GLU A 179 6.29 1.30 4.76
CA GLU A 179 5.15 1.28 5.69
C GLU A 179 4.33 0.00 5.55
N PHE A 180 3.99 -0.40 4.32
CA PHE A 180 3.24 -1.64 4.08
C PHE A 180 3.97 -2.87 4.61
N ILE A 181 5.26 -3.01 4.33
CA ILE A 181 6.06 -4.15 4.80
C ILE A 181 6.13 -4.17 6.33
N SER A 182 6.37 -3.01 6.94
CA SER A 182 6.44 -2.87 8.40
C SER A 182 5.14 -3.32 9.07
N GLU A 183 3.99 -2.94 8.50
CA GLU A 183 2.67 -3.35 9.01
C GLU A 183 2.46 -4.86 8.91
N VAL A 184 2.83 -5.47 7.77
CA VAL A 184 2.76 -6.92 7.57
C VAL A 184 3.66 -7.67 8.55
N GLU A 185 4.87 -7.17 8.81
CA GLU A 185 5.81 -7.77 9.76
C GLU A 185 5.31 -7.67 11.21
N MET A 186 4.79 -6.51 11.60
CA MET A 186 4.20 -6.28 12.93
C MET A 186 3.08 -7.27 13.23
N ASN A 187 2.14 -7.42 12.31
CA ASN A 187 1.00 -8.32 12.50
C ASN A 187 1.41 -9.82 12.47
N LYS A 188 2.41 -10.19 11.66
CA LYS A 188 3.02 -11.53 11.75
C LYS A 188 3.60 -11.80 13.14
N LEU A 189 4.25 -10.80 13.76
CA LEU A 189 4.81 -10.91 15.11
C LEU A 189 3.72 -10.97 16.19
N GLU A 190 2.65 -10.19 16.06
CA GLU A 190 1.52 -10.19 17.00
C GLU A 190 0.74 -11.52 17.00
N ASN A 191 0.72 -12.22 15.87
CA ASN A 191 0.08 -13.53 15.72
C ASN A 191 0.98 -14.72 16.10
N LEU A 192 2.20 -14.49 16.59
CA LEU A 192 3.05 -15.57 17.10
C LEU A 192 2.49 -16.13 18.42
N PRO A 193 2.45 -17.46 18.60
CA PRO A 193 2.04 -18.06 19.86
C PRO A 193 2.92 -17.54 21.02
N GLU A 194 2.30 -17.17 22.15
CA GLU A 194 3.02 -16.73 23.36
C GLU A 194 4.16 -17.71 23.69
N GLY A 195 5.41 -17.21 23.68
CA GLY A 195 6.62 -18.00 23.95
C GLY A 195 7.42 -18.47 22.73
N GLN A 196 7.08 -18.03 21.52
CA GLN A 196 7.90 -18.22 20.30
C GLN A 196 8.58 -16.95 19.80
N ILE A 197 8.67 -15.88 20.60
CA ILE A 197 9.63 -14.80 20.30
C ILE A 197 11.02 -15.45 20.43
N PRO A 198 11.79 -15.62 19.33
CA PRO A 198 13.07 -16.30 19.42
C PRO A 198 13.97 -15.51 20.38
N GLU A 199 14.46 -16.14 21.44
CA GLU A 199 15.43 -15.54 22.37
C GLU A 199 16.78 -15.23 21.69
N ASP A 200 16.93 -15.67 20.43
CA ASP A 200 18.05 -15.39 19.55
C ASP A 200 17.49 -14.79 18.25
N LEU A 201 17.58 -13.47 18.08
CA LEU A 201 17.52 -12.81 16.76
C LEU A 201 18.81 -13.17 15.99
N GLY A 202 19.10 -14.46 15.88
CA GLY A 202 20.33 -15.00 15.34
C GLY A 202 20.34 -14.88 13.83
N GLU A 203 21.02 -13.85 13.33
CA GLU A 203 21.73 -13.78 12.04
C GLU A 203 20.98 -14.14 10.74
N GLU A 204 19.67 -14.36 10.74
CA GLU A 204 18.89 -14.30 9.49
C GLU A 204 18.53 -12.84 9.25
N MET A 205 19.34 -12.18 8.40
CA MET A 205 18.96 -10.88 7.84
C MET A 205 17.54 -11.00 7.28
N PRO A 206 16.63 -10.04 7.55
CA PRO A 206 15.32 -10.05 6.93
C PRO A 206 15.48 -10.20 5.41
N GLU A 207 14.66 -11.06 4.80
CA GLU A 207 14.63 -11.18 3.34
C GLU A 207 14.37 -9.78 2.77
N ILE A 208 15.35 -9.27 2.03
CA ILE A 208 15.28 -7.92 1.47
C ILE A 208 14.13 -7.91 0.47
N ASP A 209 13.13 -7.07 0.72
CA ASP A 209 12.03 -6.85 -0.24
C ASP A 209 12.61 -6.38 -1.58
N SER A 210 12.27 -7.11 -2.65
CA SER A 210 12.88 -6.86 -3.95
C SER A 210 12.50 -5.51 -4.53
N VAL A 211 11.29 -5.01 -4.25
CA VAL A 211 10.81 -3.71 -4.72
C VAL A 211 11.55 -2.60 -3.99
N LEU A 212 11.66 -2.68 -2.65
CA LEU A 212 12.47 -1.73 -1.87
C LEU A 212 13.93 -1.69 -2.33
N SER A 213 14.55 -2.86 -2.59
CA SER A 213 15.93 -2.91 -3.07
C SER A 213 16.09 -2.25 -4.44
N GLN A 214 15.12 -2.42 -5.35
CA GLN A 214 15.14 -1.76 -6.66
C GLN A 214 14.92 -0.25 -6.51
N LEU A 215 13.99 0.18 -5.65
CA LEU A 215 13.73 1.58 -5.34
C LEU A 215 14.99 2.28 -4.81
N ASP A 216 15.66 1.71 -3.81
CA ASP A 216 16.91 2.24 -3.26
C ASP A 216 17.98 2.41 -4.36
N THR A 217 18.07 1.42 -5.26
CA THR A 217 19.01 1.44 -6.38
C THR A 217 18.68 2.56 -7.37
N THR A 218 17.40 2.71 -7.72
CA THR A 218 16.93 3.71 -8.68
C THR A 218 17.05 5.13 -8.11
N ILE A 219 16.68 5.35 -6.84
CA ILE A 219 16.85 6.63 -6.14
C ILE A 219 18.33 7.02 -6.08
N THR A 220 19.21 6.06 -5.73
CA THR A 220 20.66 6.30 -5.75
C THR A 220 21.16 6.68 -7.15
N ALA A 221 20.60 6.09 -8.21
CA ALA A 221 20.93 6.44 -9.59
C ALA A 221 20.49 7.87 -9.94
N CYS A 222 19.28 8.30 -9.51
CA CYS A 222 18.83 9.68 -9.63
C CYS A 222 19.80 10.64 -8.94
N ASP A 223 20.17 10.38 -7.68
CA ASP A 223 21.10 11.22 -6.91
C ASP A 223 22.44 11.41 -7.63
N LEU A 224 23.01 10.31 -8.12
CA LEU A 224 24.27 10.35 -8.86
C LEU A 224 24.14 11.14 -10.17
N ALA A 225 23.04 10.98 -10.89
CA ALA A 225 22.79 11.71 -12.13
C ALA A 225 22.61 13.22 -11.88
N ILE A 226 21.93 13.60 -10.79
CA ILE A 226 21.76 14.99 -10.35
C ILE A 226 23.11 15.60 -10.00
N ILE A 227 23.90 14.98 -9.12
CA ILE A 227 25.22 15.49 -8.71
C ILE A 227 26.14 15.70 -9.93
N ASN A 228 26.18 14.73 -10.84
CA ASN A 228 27.00 14.81 -12.05
C ASN A 228 26.54 15.91 -13.02
N SER A 229 25.28 16.36 -12.92
CA SER A 229 24.74 17.48 -13.69
C SER A 229 25.08 18.84 -13.06
N GLU A 230 25.09 18.94 -11.74
CA GLU A 230 25.40 20.18 -11.00
C GLU A 230 26.90 20.53 -11.02
N ASP A 231 27.79 19.53 -10.95
CA ASP A 231 29.25 19.72 -11.07
C ASP A 231 29.70 20.20 -12.46
N SER A 232 28.76 20.37 -13.40
CA SER A 232 28.98 20.78 -14.79
C SER A 232 28.75 22.28 -15.04
N VAL A 233 28.36 23.05 -14.01
CA VAL A 233 28.07 24.50 -14.08
C VAL A 233 29.28 25.35 -13.66
#